data_AF-A0AAN6F4Y9-F1
#
_entry.id   AF-A0AAN6F4Y9-F1
#
_cell.length_a   1.000
_cell.length_b   1.000
_cell.length_c   1.000
_cell.angle_alpha   90.00
_cell.angle_beta   90.00
_cell.angle_gamma   90.00
#
_symmetry.space_group_name_H-M   'P 1'
#
loop_
_entity.id
_entity.type
_entity.pdbx_description
1 polymer ?
#
loop_
_entity_poly.entity_id
_entity_poly.type
_entity_poly.pdbx_seq_one_letter_code
_entity_poly.pdbx_strand_id
1 'polypeptide(L)'
;MLSEVKPHFVTHRRDLPVVTASEFTRGFPAINFKNVESTLVLLQCIYQSGPAGSDILREGHGFCGHYESAAKLLEELDVALQRIKKNWESSQALTVFISIASRLLSLSSSTTIHTACLSYLEDGRAIAFGWMHDLEEKAQHINTYEERNEYMSKRAEIALICVDPFKVEDSPLASILSSSEQASIVLQCGIVVQESRLLLGASKEPMVPLLLLRSRRLFYRCYHTLASDGAAIDAGVSRSWTGFQPGSPWTVTGSIIGSLLSPGPEPLASSCKYTSTS
;
A
#
# COMPACT_ATOMS: atom_id res chain seq x y z
N MET A 1 49.77 59.82 2.14
CA MET A 1 50.30 58.44 2.06
C MET A 1 49.45 57.56 2.96
N LEU A 2 48.65 56.68 2.36
CA LEU A 2 48.26 55.34 2.81
C LEU A 2 47.24 54.85 1.79
N SER A 3 47.74 54.04 0.85
CA SER A 3 47.02 53.46 -0.27
C SER A 3 46.27 52.20 0.17
N GLU A 4 44.97 52.15 -0.11
CA GLU A 4 44.13 50.95 -0.01
C GLU A 4 44.58 49.90 -1.03
N VAL A 5 44.84 48.68 -0.56
CA VAL A 5 45.05 47.50 -1.40
C VAL A 5 43.73 46.72 -1.46
N LYS A 6 43.08 46.73 -2.63
CA LYS A 6 41.94 45.84 -2.95
C LYS A 6 42.48 44.46 -3.40
N PRO A 7 41.97 43.34 -2.89
CA PRO A 7 42.32 42.03 -3.42
C PRO A 7 41.57 41.77 -4.74
N HIS A 8 42.30 41.43 -5.79
CA HIS A 8 41.76 40.93 -7.05
C HIS A 8 41.35 39.46 -6.88
N PHE A 9 40.04 39.19 -6.85
CA PHE A 9 39.51 37.84 -7.06
C PHE A 9 39.38 37.59 -8.56
N VAL A 10 40.27 36.76 -9.10
CA VAL A 10 40.13 36.21 -10.46
C VAL A 10 39.19 35.01 -10.37
N THR A 11 37.96 35.16 -10.86
CA THR A 11 37.05 34.03 -11.06
C THR A 11 37.45 33.29 -12.33
N HIS A 12 38.18 32.18 -12.18
CA HIS A 12 38.39 31.25 -13.28
C HIS A 12 37.07 30.50 -13.52
N ARG A 13 36.23 31.02 -14.42
CA ARG A 13 35.07 30.29 -14.94
C ARG A 13 35.64 29.12 -15.75
N ARG A 14 35.59 27.90 -15.20
CA ARG A 14 35.78 26.70 -16.02
C ARG A 14 34.50 26.56 -16.82
N ASP A 15 34.60 26.69 -18.13
CA ASP A 15 33.54 26.30 -19.04
C ASP A 15 33.29 24.79 -18.84
N LEU A 16 32.23 24.45 -18.13
CA LEU A 16 31.72 23.08 -18.09
C LEU A 16 31.15 22.77 -19.47
N PRO A 17 31.47 21.61 -20.06
CA PRO A 17 30.93 21.25 -21.36
C PRO A 17 29.41 21.18 -21.28
N VAL A 18 28.74 21.82 -22.25
CA VAL A 18 27.30 21.67 -22.48
C VAL A 18 27.08 20.23 -22.95
N VAL A 19 26.74 19.35 -22.01
CA VAL A 19 26.34 17.97 -22.30
C VAL A 19 25.01 18.05 -23.03
N THR A 20 25.00 17.55 -24.27
CA THR A 20 23.77 17.48 -25.08
C THR A 20 22.81 16.47 -24.45
N ALA A 21 21.50 16.71 -24.53
CA ALA A 21 20.47 15.83 -23.95
C ALA A 21 20.59 14.36 -24.42
N SER A 22 21.19 14.11 -25.59
CA SER A 22 21.48 12.78 -26.12
C SER A 22 22.61 12.02 -25.40
N GLU A 23 23.55 12.72 -24.76
CA GLU A 23 24.64 12.10 -24.00
C GLU A 23 24.23 11.78 -22.56
N PHE A 24 23.28 12.53 -22.00
CA PHE A 24 22.74 12.29 -20.65
C PHE A 24 21.97 10.96 -20.55
N THR A 25 21.31 10.53 -21.63
CA THR A 25 20.50 9.30 -21.65
C THR A 25 21.34 8.01 -21.68
N ARG A 26 22.66 8.09 -21.93
CA ARG A 26 23.51 6.91 -22.16
C ARG A 26 24.21 6.38 -20.90
N GLY A 27 24.01 7.02 -19.74
CA GLY A 27 24.74 6.69 -18.51
C GLY A 27 23.89 6.53 -17.25
N PHE A 28 22.56 6.69 -17.31
CA PHE A 28 21.75 6.38 -16.14
C PHE A 28 21.68 4.85 -15.98
N PRO A 29 22.13 4.29 -14.83
CA PRO A 29 21.85 2.89 -14.55
C PRO A 29 20.34 2.71 -14.62
N ALA A 30 19.88 1.82 -15.51
CA ALA A 30 18.46 1.53 -15.63
C ALA A 30 17.93 1.10 -14.26
N ILE A 31 16.94 1.83 -13.74
CA ILE A 31 16.37 1.57 -12.43
C ILE A 31 15.72 0.18 -12.49
N ASN A 32 16.26 -0.76 -11.72
CA ASN A 32 15.68 -2.09 -11.60
C ASN A 32 14.60 -2.08 -10.52
N PHE A 33 13.33 -2.02 -10.94
CA PHE A 33 12.16 -2.05 -10.04
C PHE A 33 11.90 -3.40 -9.38
N LYS A 34 12.63 -4.46 -9.73
CA LYS A 34 12.60 -5.72 -8.98
C LYS A 34 13.44 -5.65 -7.70
N ASN A 35 14.34 -4.68 -7.62
CA ASN A 35 15.30 -4.60 -6.54
C ASN A 35 14.79 -3.78 -5.35
N VAL A 36 15.06 -4.27 -4.13
CA VAL A 36 14.55 -3.65 -2.91
C VAL A 36 15.26 -2.32 -2.61
N GLU A 37 16.55 -2.20 -2.93
CA GLU A 37 17.32 -0.97 -2.77
C GLU A 37 16.81 0.14 -3.69
N SER A 38 16.46 -0.20 -4.94
CA SER A 38 15.82 0.73 -5.87
C SER A 38 14.51 1.25 -5.28
N THR A 39 13.69 0.34 -4.73
CA THR A 39 12.42 0.70 -4.11
C THR A 39 12.62 1.65 -2.94
N LEU A 40 13.55 1.36 -2.04
CA LEU A 40 13.84 2.23 -0.90
C LEU A 40 14.30 3.63 -1.32
N VAL A 41 15.20 3.73 -2.31
CA VAL A 41 15.66 5.02 -2.85
C VAL A 41 14.50 5.79 -3.49
N LEU A 42 13.66 5.12 -4.28
CA LEU A 42 12.51 5.74 -4.90
C LEU A 42 11.49 6.22 -3.87
N LEU A 43 11.20 5.42 -2.84
CA LEU A 43 10.34 5.83 -1.74
C LEU A 43 10.90 7.06 -1.03
N GLN A 44 12.21 7.11 -0.79
CA GLN A 44 12.84 8.30 -0.23
C GLN A 44 12.65 9.52 -1.13
N CYS A 45 12.82 9.39 -2.44
CA CYS A 45 12.60 10.48 -3.40
C CYS A 45 11.13 10.94 -3.46
N ILE A 46 10.18 10.01 -3.35
CA ILE A 46 8.73 10.30 -3.37
C ILE A 46 8.33 11.10 -2.13
N TYR A 47 8.87 10.75 -0.96
CA TYR A 47 8.42 11.32 0.32
C TYR A 47 9.32 12.43 0.88
N GLN A 48 10.53 12.63 0.34
CA GLN A 48 11.37 13.77 0.74
C GLN A 48 10.73 15.09 0.34
N SER A 49 10.80 16.09 1.22
CA SER A 49 10.22 17.41 0.93
C SER A 49 11.06 18.21 -0.07
N GLY A 50 12.39 18.00 -0.13
CA GLY A 50 13.29 18.76 -0.99
C GLY A 50 13.56 20.20 -0.49
N PRO A 51 14.22 21.05 -1.29
CA PRO A 51 14.45 22.46 -0.96
C PRO A 51 13.14 23.28 -0.95
N ALA A 52 13.15 24.46 -0.32
CA ALA A 52 11.97 25.34 -0.33
C ALA A 52 11.74 25.88 -1.74
N GLY A 53 10.49 25.87 -2.21
CA GLY A 53 10.08 26.47 -3.48
C GLY A 53 9.26 27.75 -3.29
N SER A 54 8.65 28.23 -4.37
CA SER A 54 7.75 29.39 -4.35
C SER A 54 6.36 29.10 -3.78
N ASP A 55 5.99 27.82 -3.66
CA ASP A 55 4.70 27.35 -3.17
C ASP A 55 4.84 26.23 -2.13
N ILE A 56 3.70 25.70 -1.68
CA ILE A 56 3.64 24.60 -0.70
C ILE A 56 4.18 23.26 -1.25
N LEU A 57 4.23 23.09 -2.57
CA LEU A 57 4.65 21.83 -3.20
C LEU A 57 6.16 21.63 -3.16
N ARG A 58 6.94 22.68 -2.80
CA ARG A 58 8.40 22.67 -2.81
C ARG A 58 8.96 22.34 -4.20
N GLU A 59 10.23 22.62 -4.44
CA GLU A 59 10.75 22.53 -5.82
C GLU A 59 10.66 21.09 -6.38
N GLY A 60 10.85 20.09 -5.52
CA GLY A 60 10.83 18.69 -5.92
C GLY A 60 9.46 18.16 -6.35
N HIS A 61 8.36 18.79 -5.94
CA HIS A 61 7.01 18.32 -6.28
C HIS A 61 6.16 19.31 -7.06
N GLY A 62 6.73 20.44 -7.51
CA GLY A 62 6.00 21.43 -8.33
C GLY A 62 5.33 20.81 -9.57
N PHE A 63 5.90 19.74 -10.14
CA PHE A 63 5.28 18.96 -11.22
C PHE A 63 3.88 18.43 -10.87
N CYS A 64 3.64 18.04 -9.61
CA CYS A 64 2.34 17.51 -9.17
C CYS A 64 1.22 18.56 -9.18
N GLY A 65 1.57 19.85 -9.14
CA GLY A 65 0.62 20.96 -9.21
C GLY A 65 0.16 21.29 -10.63
N HIS A 66 0.84 20.78 -11.65
CA HIS A 66 0.50 21.03 -13.06
C HIS A 66 -0.37 19.89 -13.59
N TYR A 67 -1.53 20.23 -14.16
CA TYR A 67 -2.52 19.24 -14.58
C TYR A 67 -1.99 18.31 -15.68
N GLU A 68 -1.39 18.85 -16.73
CA GLU A 68 -0.89 18.09 -17.88
C GLU A 68 0.22 17.11 -17.47
N SER A 69 1.10 17.59 -16.60
CA SER A 69 2.15 16.81 -15.95
C SER A 69 1.58 15.65 -15.13
N ALA A 70 0.68 15.94 -14.20
CA ALA A 70 0.04 14.95 -13.35
C ALA A 70 -0.72 13.89 -14.16
N ALA A 71 -1.47 14.32 -15.18
CA ALA A 71 -2.22 13.43 -16.07
C ALA A 71 -1.27 12.52 -16.85
N LYS A 72 -0.18 13.07 -17.41
CA LYS A 72 0.81 12.27 -18.14
C LYS A 72 1.51 11.26 -17.23
N LEU A 73 1.83 11.62 -15.98
CA LEU A 73 2.40 10.69 -15.02
C LEU A 73 1.46 9.52 -14.74
N LEU A 74 0.16 9.78 -14.54
CA LEU A 74 -0.84 8.73 -14.33
C LEU A 74 -0.98 7.81 -15.54
N GLU A 75 -0.95 8.35 -16.76
CA GLU A 75 -0.98 7.55 -18.00
C GLU A 75 0.22 6.58 -18.05
N GLU A 76 1.43 7.07 -17.78
CA GLU A 76 2.63 6.22 -17.77
C GLU A 76 2.62 5.20 -16.63
N LEU A 77 2.06 5.56 -15.47
CA LEU A 77 1.86 4.64 -14.35
C LEU A 77 0.87 3.52 -14.69
N ASP A 78 -0.20 3.81 -15.43
CA ASP A 78 -1.14 2.79 -15.89
C ASP A 78 -0.47 1.85 -16.88
N VAL A 79 0.23 2.37 -17.89
CA VAL A 79 1.01 1.55 -18.84
C VAL A 79 1.99 0.65 -18.09
N ALA A 80 2.68 1.16 -17.07
CA ALA A 80 3.59 0.37 -16.25
C ALA A 80 2.87 -0.70 -15.40
N LEU A 81 1.71 -0.36 -14.82
CA LEU A 81 0.88 -1.28 -14.05
C LEU A 81 0.39 -2.45 -14.91
N GLN A 82 -0.09 -2.16 -16.13
CA GLN A 82 -0.57 -3.18 -17.07
C GLN A 82 0.53 -4.20 -17.45
N ARG A 83 1.81 -3.79 -17.48
CA ARG A 83 2.94 -4.67 -17.76
C ARG A 83 3.22 -5.65 -16.61
N ILE A 84 3.01 -5.23 -15.37
CA ILE A 84 3.34 -6.04 -14.20
C ILE A 84 2.16 -6.87 -13.68
N LYS A 85 0.92 -6.54 -14.01
CA LYS A 85 -0.31 -7.06 -13.36
C LYS A 85 -0.45 -8.60 -13.27
N LYS A 86 0.26 -9.38 -14.10
CA LYS A 86 0.26 -10.86 -14.04
C LYS A 86 1.50 -11.45 -13.37
N ASN A 87 2.37 -10.63 -12.80
CA ASN A 87 3.64 -11.03 -12.23
C ASN A 87 3.78 -10.53 -10.79
N TRP A 88 3.38 -11.37 -9.84
CA TRP A 88 3.52 -11.13 -8.40
C TRP A 88 4.97 -10.92 -7.94
N GLU A 89 5.97 -11.39 -8.69
CA GLU A 89 7.39 -11.14 -8.39
C GLU A 89 7.75 -9.65 -8.53
N SER A 90 6.90 -8.87 -9.20
CA SER A 90 7.05 -7.42 -9.38
C SER A 90 6.37 -6.62 -8.26
N SER A 91 6.24 -7.20 -7.06
CA SER A 91 5.66 -6.56 -5.87
C SER A 91 6.38 -5.25 -5.47
N GLN A 92 7.70 -5.21 -5.67
CA GLN A 92 8.52 -4.01 -5.43
C GLN A 92 8.13 -2.87 -6.38
N ALA A 93 7.96 -3.16 -7.67
CA ALA A 93 7.48 -2.20 -8.66
C ALA A 93 6.08 -1.68 -8.31
N LEU A 94 5.16 -2.57 -7.95
CA LEU A 94 3.80 -2.20 -7.56
C LEU A 94 3.81 -1.26 -6.34
N THR A 95 4.67 -1.53 -5.35
CA THR A 95 4.83 -0.68 -4.16
C THR A 95 5.26 0.75 -4.54
N VAL A 96 6.20 0.87 -5.48
CA VAL A 96 6.63 2.18 -5.99
C VAL A 96 5.48 2.88 -6.70
N PHE A 97 4.78 2.20 -7.60
CA PHE A 97 3.71 2.81 -8.39
C PHE A 97 2.55 3.30 -7.52
N ILE A 98 2.12 2.49 -6.54
CA ILE A 98 1.15 2.87 -5.51
C ILE A 98 1.62 4.10 -4.73
N SER A 99 2.91 4.14 -4.36
CA SER A 99 3.47 5.27 -3.62
C SER A 99 3.51 6.56 -4.43
N ILE A 100 3.81 6.49 -5.74
CA ILE A 100 3.78 7.65 -6.64
C ILE A 100 2.34 8.17 -6.77
N ALA A 101 1.38 7.28 -7.06
CA ALA A 101 -0.03 7.67 -7.19
C ALA A 101 -0.62 8.24 -5.89
N SER A 102 -0.29 7.64 -4.74
CA SER A 102 -0.69 8.14 -3.42
C SER A 102 -0.09 9.53 -3.14
N ARG A 103 1.17 9.74 -3.53
CA ARG A 103 1.82 11.03 -3.36
C ARG A 103 1.21 12.10 -4.26
N LEU A 104 0.94 11.76 -5.53
CA LEU A 104 0.29 12.65 -6.48
C LEU A 104 -1.11 13.06 -5.98
N LEU A 105 -1.89 12.11 -5.46
CA LEU A 105 -3.19 12.38 -4.83
C LEU A 105 -3.05 13.41 -3.69
N SER A 106 -2.06 13.24 -2.81
CA SER A 106 -1.84 14.15 -1.68
C SER A 106 -1.36 15.56 -2.04
N LEU A 107 -0.86 15.76 -3.26
CA LEU A 107 -0.22 17.01 -3.68
C LEU A 107 -0.96 17.74 -4.80
N SER A 108 -1.80 17.05 -5.57
CA SER A 108 -2.56 17.69 -6.63
C SER A 108 -3.69 18.53 -6.04
N SER A 109 -3.98 19.68 -6.66
CA SER A 109 -5.17 20.50 -6.37
C SER A 109 -6.34 20.19 -7.31
N SER A 110 -6.14 19.35 -8.33
CA SER A 110 -7.14 19.05 -9.34
C SER A 110 -8.02 17.87 -8.92
N THR A 111 -9.33 18.11 -8.83
CA THR A 111 -10.33 17.06 -8.54
C THR A 111 -10.34 15.94 -9.58
N THR A 112 -10.03 16.25 -10.84
CA THR A 112 -9.91 15.25 -11.91
C THR A 112 -8.73 14.32 -11.66
N ILE A 113 -7.58 14.87 -11.27
CA ILE A 113 -6.40 14.08 -10.91
C ILE A 113 -6.66 13.27 -9.65
N HIS A 114 -7.36 13.82 -8.65
CA HIS A 114 -7.75 13.07 -7.45
C HIS A 114 -8.58 11.83 -7.81
N THR A 115 -9.61 12.00 -8.64
CA THR A 115 -10.48 10.91 -9.08
C THR A 115 -9.68 9.84 -9.83
N ALA A 116 -8.80 10.27 -10.75
CA ALA A 116 -7.94 9.36 -11.50
C ALA A 116 -6.94 8.60 -10.60
N CYS A 117 -6.33 9.28 -9.61
CA CYS A 117 -5.47 8.63 -8.62
C CYS A 117 -6.24 7.60 -7.78
N LEU A 118 -7.45 7.92 -7.34
CA LEU A 118 -8.27 6.99 -6.54
C LEU A 118 -8.64 5.73 -7.35
N SER A 119 -8.99 5.89 -8.63
CA SER A 119 -9.23 4.78 -9.56
C SER A 119 -7.96 3.95 -9.76
N TYR A 120 -6.81 4.58 -10.01
CA TYR A 120 -5.53 3.89 -10.17
C TYR A 120 -5.15 3.08 -8.92
N LEU A 121 -5.36 3.66 -7.74
CA LEU A 121 -5.11 2.99 -6.46
C LEU A 121 -6.06 1.81 -6.26
N GLU A 122 -7.29 1.87 -6.76
CA GLU A 122 -8.23 0.74 -6.77
C GLU A 122 -7.75 -0.41 -7.65
N ASP A 123 -7.27 -0.12 -8.86
CA ASP A 123 -6.69 -1.14 -9.74
C ASP A 123 -5.46 -1.80 -9.10
N GLY A 124 -4.61 -1.00 -8.44
CA GLY A 124 -3.47 -1.49 -7.67
C GLY A 124 -3.87 -2.44 -6.54
N ARG A 125 -4.98 -2.15 -5.83
CA ARG A 125 -5.56 -3.03 -4.80
C ARG A 125 -6.03 -4.34 -5.42
N ALA A 126 -6.83 -4.27 -6.49
CA ALA A 126 -7.36 -5.46 -7.15
C ALA A 126 -6.26 -6.40 -7.65
N ILE A 127 -5.18 -5.83 -8.21
CA ILE A 127 -4.01 -6.61 -8.67
C ILE A 127 -3.29 -7.27 -7.49
N ALA A 128 -2.96 -6.51 -6.44
CA ALA A 128 -2.29 -7.07 -5.27
C ALA A 128 -3.14 -8.15 -4.57
N PHE A 129 -4.45 -7.91 -4.49
CA PHE A 129 -5.40 -8.86 -3.91
C PHE A 129 -5.49 -10.16 -4.73
N GLY A 130 -5.51 -10.05 -6.07
CA GLY A 130 -5.41 -11.21 -6.96
C GLY A 130 -4.12 -12.01 -6.71
N TRP A 131 -2.97 -11.33 -6.67
CA TRP A 131 -1.68 -11.99 -6.38
C TRP A 131 -1.65 -12.68 -5.03
N MET A 132 -2.29 -12.11 -4.01
CA MET A 132 -2.39 -12.72 -2.69
C MET A 132 -3.10 -14.08 -2.74
N HIS A 133 -4.18 -14.19 -3.52
CA HIS A 133 -4.90 -15.45 -3.71
C HIS A 133 -4.13 -16.44 -4.61
N ASP A 134 -3.49 -15.97 -5.69
CA ASP A 134 -2.66 -16.82 -6.55
C ASP A 134 -1.53 -17.50 -5.76
N LEU A 135 -0.92 -16.79 -4.81
CA LEU A 135 0.13 -17.34 -3.95
C LEU A 135 -0.40 -18.35 -2.94
N GLU A 136 -1.62 -18.16 -2.45
CA GLU A 136 -2.30 -19.10 -1.56
C GLU A 136 -2.57 -20.43 -2.27
N GLU A 137 -3.17 -20.37 -3.46
CA GLU A 137 -3.44 -21.54 -4.30
C GLU A 137 -2.15 -22.30 -4.60
N LYS A 138 -1.08 -21.58 -4.98
CA LYS A 138 0.24 -22.19 -5.20
C LYS A 138 0.77 -22.89 -3.95
N ALA A 139 0.68 -22.25 -2.77
CA ALA A 139 1.16 -22.82 -1.52
C ALA A 139 0.44 -24.14 -1.15
N GLN A 140 -0.84 -24.28 -1.51
CA GLN A 140 -1.63 -25.50 -1.27
C GLN A 140 -1.13 -26.71 -2.09
N HIS A 141 -0.50 -26.46 -3.24
CA HIS A 141 0.02 -27.51 -4.12
C HIS A 141 1.49 -27.87 -3.88
N ILE A 142 2.17 -27.15 -2.98
CA ILE A 142 3.57 -27.42 -2.62
C ILE A 142 3.65 -28.44 -1.49
N ASN A 143 4.48 -29.46 -1.67
CA ASN A 143 4.63 -30.57 -0.71
C ASN A 143 5.69 -30.30 0.37
N THR A 144 6.71 -29.53 0.05
CA THR A 144 7.81 -29.20 0.97
C THR A 144 7.40 -28.06 1.91
N TYR A 145 7.89 -28.11 3.14
CA TYR A 145 7.55 -27.09 4.14
C TYR A 145 8.24 -25.76 3.83
N GLU A 146 9.47 -25.83 3.34
CA GLU A 146 10.33 -24.68 3.04
C GLU A 146 9.76 -23.85 1.89
N GLU A 147 9.50 -24.47 0.73
CA GLU A 147 8.94 -23.76 -0.42
C GLU A 147 7.53 -23.22 -0.11
N ARG A 148 6.71 -23.99 0.63
CA ARG A 148 5.39 -23.51 1.06
C ARG A 148 5.51 -22.23 1.89
N ASN A 149 6.47 -22.18 2.81
CA ASN A 149 6.71 -20.99 3.63
C ASN A 149 7.20 -19.79 2.81
N GLU A 150 7.96 -20.00 1.74
CA GLU A 150 8.35 -18.92 0.83
C GLU A 150 7.13 -18.28 0.16
N TYR A 151 6.21 -19.10 -0.37
CA TYR A 151 4.94 -18.61 -0.94
C TYR A 151 4.07 -17.91 0.12
N MET A 152 3.96 -18.46 1.33
CA MET A 152 3.17 -17.85 2.41
C MET A 152 3.79 -16.54 2.91
N SER A 153 5.13 -16.47 3.01
CA SER A 153 5.85 -15.24 3.34
C SER A 153 5.60 -14.17 2.27
N LYS A 154 5.69 -14.55 0.99
CA LYS A 154 5.41 -13.63 -0.11
C LYS A 154 3.96 -13.17 -0.14
N ARG A 155 3.02 -14.07 0.13
CA ARG A 155 1.59 -13.76 0.25
C ARG A 155 1.35 -12.70 1.33
N ALA A 156 2.03 -12.84 2.47
CA ALA A 156 1.94 -11.89 3.57
C ALA A 156 2.55 -10.52 3.22
N GLU A 157 3.67 -10.48 2.47
CA GLU A 157 4.22 -9.23 1.92
C GLU A 157 3.22 -8.54 0.99
N ILE A 158 2.62 -9.29 0.06
CA ILE A 158 1.63 -8.76 -0.89
C ILE A 158 0.37 -8.28 -0.18
N ALA A 159 -0.08 -8.94 0.88
CA ALA A 159 -1.19 -8.46 1.70
C ALA A 159 -0.89 -7.07 2.29
N LEU A 160 0.34 -6.81 2.72
CA LEU A 160 0.73 -5.48 3.20
C LEU A 160 0.76 -4.42 2.08
N ILE A 161 1.17 -4.82 0.87
CA ILE A 161 1.15 -3.94 -0.32
C ILE A 161 -0.29 -3.64 -0.73
N CYS A 162 -1.19 -4.61 -0.68
CA CYS A 162 -2.62 -4.45 -0.97
C CYS A 162 -3.30 -3.45 -0.03
N VAL A 163 -2.78 -3.30 1.20
CA VAL A 163 -3.26 -2.34 2.21
C VAL A 163 -2.69 -0.93 2.00
N ASP A 164 -1.57 -0.77 1.28
CA ASP A 164 -0.91 0.53 1.08
C ASP A 164 -1.75 1.59 0.35
N PRO A 165 -2.51 1.26 -0.73
CA PRO A 165 -3.36 2.21 -1.45
C PRO A 165 -4.49 2.85 -0.64
N PHE A 166 -4.86 2.28 0.51
CA PHE A 166 -5.87 2.85 1.40
C PHE A 166 -5.30 3.97 2.28
N LYS A 167 -4.00 4.27 2.21
CA LYS A 167 -3.34 5.31 3.03
C LYS A 167 -3.58 6.71 2.47
N VAL A 168 -4.83 7.00 2.17
CA VAL A 168 -5.33 8.32 1.75
C VAL A 168 -5.82 9.11 2.97
N GLU A 169 -6.27 10.35 2.74
CA GLU A 169 -6.87 11.20 3.76
C GLU A 169 -8.19 10.63 4.29
N ASP A 170 -8.66 11.12 5.45
CA ASP A 170 -9.80 10.52 6.16
C ASP A 170 -11.11 10.56 5.37
N SER A 171 -11.38 11.65 4.63
CA SER A 171 -12.61 11.76 3.83
C SER A 171 -12.64 10.77 2.65
N PRO A 172 -11.61 10.70 1.78
CA PRO A 172 -11.52 9.66 0.76
C PRO A 172 -11.51 8.24 1.35
N LEU A 173 -10.82 8.01 2.48
CA LEU A 173 -10.76 6.70 3.13
C LEU A 173 -12.15 6.24 3.58
N ALA A 174 -12.93 7.11 4.23
CA ALA A 174 -14.29 6.80 4.65
C ALA A 174 -15.19 6.48 3.45
N SER A 175 -15.04 7.21 2.35
CA SER A 175 -15.77 6.93 1.11
C SER A 175 -15.41 5.55 0.53
N ILE A 176 -14.12 5.20 0.48
CA ILE A 176 -13.67 3.90 -0.02
C ILE A 176 -14.23 2.76 0.84
N LEU A 177 -14.13 2.90 2.17
CA LEU A 177 -14.57 1.87 3.13
C LEU A 177 -16.08 1.77 3.29
N SER A 178 -16.86 2.69 2.71
CA SER A 178 -18.31 2.52 2.60
C SER A 178 -18.71 1.41 1.64
N SER A 179 -17.79 1.00 0.76
CA SER A 179 -17.94 -0.22 -0.03
C SER A 179 -17.54 -1.44 0.80
N SER A 180 -18.50 -2.33 1.04
CA SER A 180 -18.28 -3.58 1.76
C SER A 180 -17.21 -4.46 1.09
N GLU A 181 -17.09 -4.41 -0.24
CA GLU A 181 -16.03 -5.09 -0.99
C GLU A 181 -14.63 -4.58 -0.60
N GLN A 182 -14.46 -3.25 -0.60
CA GLN A 182 -13.18 -2.62 -0.24
C GLN A 182 -12.86 -2.84 1.24
N ALA A 183 -13.85 -2.77 2.13
CA ALA A 183 -13.70 -3.08 3.55
C ALA A 183 -13.29 -4.55 3.77
N SER A 184 -13.91 -5.49 3.05
CA SER A 184 -13.56 -6.92 3.06
C SER A 184 -12.12 -7.17 2.61
N ILE A 185 -11.62 -6.46 1.58
CA ILE A 185 -10.20 -6.55 1.16
C ILE A 185 -9.27 -6.20 2.33
N VAL A 186 -9.53 -5.09 3.03
CA VAL A 186 -8.69 -4.67 4.18
C VAL A 186 -8.73 -5.71 5.29
N LEU A 187 -9.91 -6.26 5.60
CA LEU A 187 -10.09 -7.30 6.62
C LEU A 187 -9.34 -8.58 6.27
N GLN A 188 -9.47 -9.07 5.03
CA GLN A 188 -8.76 -10.26 4.57
C GLN A 188 -7.25 -10.06 4.62
N CYS A 189 -6.73 -8.94 4.11
CA CYS A 189 -5.30 -8.63 4.23
C CYS A 189 -4.85 -8.55 5.70
N GLY A 190 -5.69 -8.00 6.59
CA GLY A 190 -5.44 -7.97 8.03
C GLY A 190 -5.34 -9.35 8.66
N ILE A 191 -6.25 -10.27 8.32
CA ILE A 191 -6.23 -11.67 8.76
C ILE A 191 -4.93 -12.34 8.28
N VAL A 192 -4.60 -12.23 7.00
CA VAL A 192 -3.37 -12.81 6.42
C VAL A 192 -2.12 -12.31 7.13
N VAL A 193 -2.03 -11.00 7.38
CA VAL A 193 -0.89 -10.40 8.09
C VAL A 193 -0.80 -10.92 9.53
N GLN A 194 -1.94 -11.07 10.21
CA GLN A 194 -1.98 -11.55 11.59
C GLN A 194 -1.59 -13.02 11.70
N GLU A 195 -2.11 -13.87 10.81
CA GLU A 195 -1.75 -15.30 10.73
C GLU A 195 -0.27 -15.48 10.38
N SER A 196 0.26 -14.61 9.52
CA SER A 196 1.65 -14.67 9.06
C SER A 196 2.64 -13.90 9.94
N ARG A 197 2.25 -13.48 11.16
CA ARG A 197 3.09 -12.63 12.02
C ARG A 197 4.49 -13.18 12.29
N LEU A 198 4.61 -14.50 12.45
CA LEU A 198 5.89 -15.16 12.72
C LEU A 198 6.77 -15.18 11.47
N LEU A 199 6.19 -15.44 10.30
CA LEU A 199 6.88 -15.40 9.00
C LEU A 199 7.37 -13.98 8.69
N LEU A 200 6.48 -12.98 8.84
CA LEU A 200 6.82 -11.58 8.64
C LEU A 200 7.88 -11.09 9.64
N GLY A 201 7.82 -11.56 10.89
CA GLY A 201 8.83 -11.23 11.92
C GLY A 201 10.20 -11.86 11.68
N ALA A 202 10.25 -13.00 10.97
CA ALA A 202 11.49 -13.66 10.56
C ALA A 202 12.03 -13.17 9.20
N SER A 203 11.26 -12.36 8.46
CA SER A 203 11.65 -11.87 7.14
C SER A 203 12.90 -11.00 7.22
N LYS A 204 13.83 -11.23 6.30
CA LYS A 204 15.05 -10.44 6.12
C LYS A 204 14.86 -9.29 5.12
N GLU A 205 13.68 -9.22 4.48
CA GLU A 205 13.36 -8.20 3.49
C GLU A 205 13.20 -6.83 4.17
N PRO A 206 14.01 -5.81 3.83
CA PRO A 206 14.00 -4.53 4.53
C PRO A 206 12.70 -3.74 4.32
N MET A 207 11.91 -4.07 3.29
CA MET A 207 10.61 -3.47 3.03
C MET A 207 9.50 -3.96 3.98
N VAL A 208 9.60 -5.18 4.51
CA VAL A 208 8.54 -5.79 5.33
C VAL A 208 8.28 -5.00 6.62
N PRO A 209 9.29 -4.60 7.42
CA PRO A 209 9.06 -3.78 8.62
C PRO A 209 8.39 -2.43 8.31
N LEU A 210 8.77 -1.79 7.20
CA LEU A 210 8.19 -0.51 6.78
C LEU A 210 6.71 -0.67 6.39
N LEU A 211 6.40 -1.70 5.61
CA LEU A 211 5.03 -2.02 5.21
C LEU A 211 4.16 -2.40 6.42
N LEU A 212 4.70 -3.15 7.38
CA LEU A 212 4.04 -3.47 8.65
C LEU A 212 3.67 -2.22 9.46
N LEU A 213 4.63 -1.31 9.65
CA LEU A 213 4.40 -0.07 10.40
C LEU A 213 3.30 0.78 9.74
N ARG A 214 3.38 0.93 8.42
CA ARG A 214 2.37 1.69 7.68
C ARG A 214 0.98 1.02 7.76
N SER A 215 0.93 -0.31 7.67
CA SER A 215 -0.34 -1.06 7.73
C SER A 215 -0.98 -1.00 9.11
N ARG A 216 -0.19 -1.11 10.19
CA ARG A 216 -0.69 -0.90 11.57
C ARG A 216 -1.32 0.48 11.77
N ARG A 217 -0.70 1.53 11.25
CA ARG A 217 -1.26 2.89 11.32
C ARG A 217 -2.60 2.99 10.58
N LEU A 218 -2.71 2.34 9.43
CA LEU A 218 -3.97 2.32 8.68
C LEU A 218 -5.05 1.52 9.41
N PHE A 219 -4.75 0.30 9.88
CA PHE A 219 -5.70 -0.51 10.65
C PHE A 219 -6.24 0.24 11.87
N TYR A 220 -5.38 0.97 12.58
CA TYR A 220 -5.81 1.84 13.67
C TYR A 220 -6.78 2.95 13.21
N ARG A 221 -6.50 3.60 12.07
CA ARG A 221 -7.35 4.67 11.51
C ARG A 221 -8.72 4.15 11.05
N CYS A 222 -8.78 2.98 10.43
CA CYS A 222 -10.03 2.45 9.86
C CYS A 222 -10.78 1.51 10.80
N TYR A 223 -10.23 1.17 11.96
CA TYR A 223 -10.82 0.20 12.89
C TYR A 223 -12.29 0.46 13.19
N HIS A 224 -12.66 1.69 13.53
CA HIS A 224 -14.04 2.03 13.86
C HIS A 224 -15.00 1.83 12.68
N THR A 225 -14.57 2.19 11.47
CA THR A 225 -15.35 1.99 10.25
C THR A 225 -15.53 0.50 9.97
N LEU A 226 -14.45 -0.28 10.03
CA LEU A 226 -14.48 -1.72 9.78
C LEU A 226 -15.31 -2.48 10.83
N ALA A 227 -15.19 -2.11 12.11
CA ALA A 227 -15.95 -2.74 13.19
C ALA A 227 -17.46 -2.48 13.11
N SER A 228 -17.89 -1.46 12.36
CA SER A 228 -19.31 -1.15 12.15
C SER A 228 -19.94 -1.85 10.95
N ASP A 229 -19.14 -2.46 10.06
CA ASP A 229 -19.63 -3.16 8.87
C ASP A 229 -19.62 -4.69 9.09
N GLY A 230 -20.71 -5.20 9.68
CA GLY A 230 -20.87 -6.62 9.93
C GLY A 230 -20.80 -7.47 8.66
N ALA A 231 -21.28 -6.96 7.52
CA ALA A 231 -21.27 -7.69 6.25
C ALA A 231 -19.85 -7.83 5.69
N ALA A 232 -19.02 -6.79 5.79
CA ALA A 232 -17.61 -6.87 5.42
C ALA A 232 -16.84 -7.82 6.32
N ILE A 233 -17.15 -7.85 7.62
CA ILE A 233 -16.54 -8.81 8.57
C ILE A 233 -16.94 -10.23 8.20
N ASP A 234 -18.24 -10.49 7.98
CA ASP A 234 -18.71 -11.81 7.58
C ASP A 234 -18.06 -12.27 6.28
N ALA A 235 -17.99 -11.40 5.27
CA ALA A 235 -17.35 -11.69 3.99
C ALA A 235 -15.85 -11.99 4.15
N GLY A 236 -15.14 -11.18 4.94
CA GLY A 236 -13.72 -11.37 5.21
C GLY A 236 -13.43 -12.68 5.95
N VAL A 237 -14.19 -12.98 7.01
CA VAL A 237 -14.01 -14.19 7.82
C VAL A 237 -14.41 -15.43 7.04
N SER A 238 -15.54 -15.41 6.31
CA SER A 238 -15.99 -16.55 5.50
C SER A 238 -14.93 -16.97 4.47
N ARG A 239 -14.16 -16.00 3.95
CA ARG A 239 -13.11 -16.25 2.97
C ARG A 239 -11.85 -16.85 3.59
N SER A 240 -11.52 -16.48 4.82
CA SER A 240 -10.37 -17.02 5.57
C SER A 240 -10.68 -18.32 6.31
N TRP A 241 -11.94 -18.56 6.67
CA TRP A 241 -12.37 -19.71 7.46
C TRP A 241 -13.63 -20.36 6.87
N THR A 242 -13.44 -21.49 6.17
CA THR A 242 -14.52 -22.22 5.48
C THR A 242 -15.58 -22.80 6.43
N GLY A 243 -15.27 -22.97 7.71
CA GLY A 243 -16.20 -23.44 8.74
C GLY A 243 -17.02 -22.33 9.37
N PHE A 244 -16.76 -21.06 9.05
CA PHE A 244 -17.52 -19.93 9.59
C PHE A 244 -18.95 -19.93 9.04
N GLN A 245 -19.91 -19.62 9.89
CA GLN A 245 -21.31 -19.38 9.52
C GLN A 245 -21.71 -18.01 10.10
N PRO A 246 -22.14 -17.05 9.27
CA PRO A 246 -22.68 -15.79 9.75
C PRO A 246 -23.83 -16.04 10.73
N GLY A 247 -23.84 -15.31 11.83
CA GLY A 247 -24.79 -15.53 12.93
C GLY A 247 -25.12 -14.24 13.65
N SER A 248 -24.89 -14.21 14.96
CA SER A 248 -25.10 -13.02 15.78
C SER A 248 -24.28 -11.83 15.31
N PRO A 249 -24.79 -10.59 15.46
CA PRO A 249 -24.03 -9.37 15.16
C PRO A 249 -22.68 -9.36 15.88
N TRP A 250 -21.66 -8.86 15.18
CA TRP A 250 -20.32 -8.66 15.74
C TRP A 250 -20.36 -7.67 16.90
N THR A 251 -19.67 -8.02 17.99
CA THR A 251 -19.50 -7.12 19.13
C THR A 251 -18.02 -6.87 19.37
N VAL A 252 -17.67 -5.62 19.67
CA VAL A 252 -16.30 -5.25 20.01
C VAL A 252 -15.97 -5.82 21.39
N THR A 253 -15.01 -6.74 21.44
CA THR A 253 -14.51 -7.30 22.71
C THR A 253 -13.12 -6.74 23.03
N GLY A 254 -12.99 -6.01 24.15
CA GLY A 254 -11.72 -5.46 24.66
C GLY A 254 -11.59 -3.92 24.59
N SER A 255 -10.77 -3.37 25.50
CA SER A 255 -10.35 -1.96 25.48
C SER A 255 -9.26 -1.73 24.41
N ILE A 256 -9.20 -0.50 23.88
CA ILE A 256 -8.56 0.03 22.64
C ILE A 256 -7.14 -0.50 22.32
N ILE A 257 -6.44 -1.15 23.24
CA ILE A 257 -5.07 -1.65 23.09
C ILE A 257 -5.01 -3.13 22.67
N GLY A 258 -6.13 -3.87 22.69
CA GLY A 258 -6.17 -5.31 22.37
C GLY A 258 -7.52 -5.83 21.90
N SER A 259 -8.22 -5.07 21.06
CA SER A 259 -9.54 -5.47 20.56
C SER A 259 -9.45 -6.68 19.61
N LEU A 260 -10.06 -7.80 20.00
CA LEU A 260 -10.44 -8.89 19.11
C LEU A 260 -11.93 -8.78 18.81
N LEU A 261 -12.35 -9.08 17.59
CA LEU A 261 -13.77 -9.21 17.24
C LEU A 261 -14.19 -10.65 17.51
N SER A 262 -15.30 -10.83 18.23
CA SER A 262 -15.91 -12.14 18.44
C SER A 262 -17.36 -12.09 17.96
N PRO A 263 -17.89 -13.17 17.36
CA PRO A 263 -19.34 -13.29 17.19
C PRO A 263 -19.99 -13.14 18.58
N GLY A 264 -21.06 -12.33 18.65
CA GLY A 264 -21.83 -12.18 19.88
C GLY A 264 -22.47 -13.53 20.30
N PRO A 265 -22.78 -13.72 21.59
CA PRO A 265 -23.47 -14.94 22.02
C PRO A 265 -24.78 -15.13 21.23
N GLU A 266 -25.07 -16.36 20.80
CA GLU A 266 -26.37 -16.70 20.24
C GLU A 266 -27.49 -16.33 21.22
N PRO A 267 -28.61 -15.74 20.76
CA PRO A 267 -29.80 -15.66 21.60
C PRO A 267 -30.24 -17.10 21.89
N LEU A 268 -30.26 -17.46 23.18
CA LEU A 268 -30.74 -18.75 23.67
C LEU A 268 -32.08 -19.08 23.01
N ALA A 269 -32.05 -19.99 22.04
CA ALA A 269 -33.24 -20.62 21.52
C ALA A 269 -33.90 -21.35 22.70
N SER A 270 -35.09 -20.86 23.08
CA SER A 270 -35.97 -21.44 24.07
C SER A 270 -36.07 -22.96 23.90
N SER A 271 -35.89 -23.69 25.00
CA SER A 271 -36.01 -25.15 25.11
C SER A 271 -37.13 -25.74 24.26
N CYS A 272 -36.76 -26.51 23.24
CA CYS A 272 -37.64 -27.53 22.68
C CYS A 272 -37.36 -28.85 23.39
N LYS A 273 -38.25 -29.21 24.32
CA LYS A 273 -38.26 -30.50 25.02
C LYS A 273 -38.53 -31.60 23.99
N TYR A 274 -37.58 -32.50 23.77
CA TYR A 274 -37.87 -33.81 23.20
C TYR A 274 -38.35 -34.72 24.34
N THR A 275 -39.65 -34.95 24.40
CA THR A 275 -40.26 -36.06 25.13
C THR A 275 -39.95 -37.36 24.39
N SER A 276 -39.26 -38.26 25.09
CA SER A 276 -39.21 -39.69 24.79
C SER A 276 -40.60 -40.28 25.06
N THR A 277 -41.15 -40.99 24.08
CA THR A 277 -42.16 -42.02 24.31
C THR A 277 -41.77 -43.28 23.55
N SER A 278 -41.95 -44.36 24.30
CA SER A 278 -41.75 -45.79 24.07
C SER A 278 -42.27 -46.34 22.75
#